data_AF-A0A259GHZ0-F1
#
_entry.id   AF-A0A259GHZ0-F1
#
_cell.length_a   1.000
_cell.length_b   1.000
_cell.length_c   1.000
_cell.angle_alpha   90.00
_cell.angle_beta   90.00
_cell.angle_gamma   90.00
#
_symmetry.space_group_name_H-M   'P 1'
#
loop_
_entity.id
_entity.type
_entity.pdbx_description
1 polymer ?
#
loop_
_entity_poly.entity_id
_entity_poly.type
_entity_poly.pdbx_seq_one_letter_code
_entity_poly.pdbx_strand_id
1 'polypeptide(L)'
;MKKRSLLSATVVSLGLISAGSANAFSISMIGDNDFAIFGGTATGINNILYQNNQVWMDQIPSLSTLNFTLAAGDTMFYVLGMGGGGPEENISGTVNGVNMTSASVSVLMSQDIKSFLTGYNNTDVTNGSFNVNLADVQTAFSQSIWGAPDLNTTQTVIVQGGFGSGFRFDTSTAHLFSFNASDVGVVTNPVPEPASLALLGIGLVGLVASRRRKTA
;
A
#
# COMPACT_ATOMS: atom_id res chain seq x y z
N MET A 1 35.33 17.72 -56.38
CA MET A 1 35.16 17.20 -55.00
C MET A 1 33.94 17.85 -54.37
N LYS A 2 32.81 17.13 -54.21
CA LYS A 2 31.59 17.64 -53.56
C LYS A 2 31.59 17.22 -52.08
N LYS A 3 31.72 18.18 -51.17
CA LYS A 3 31.62 17.95 -49.71
C LYS A 3 30.14 17.74 -49.35
N ARG A 4 29.82 16.56 -48.81
CA ARG A 4 28.49 16.27 -48.21
C ARG A 4 28.58 16.62 -46.73
N SER A 5 27.81 17.63 -46.31
CA SER A 5 27.61 17.98 -44.91
C SER A 5 26.55 17.04 -44.31
N LEU A 6 26.91 16.31 -43.26
CA LEU A 6 26.01 15.49 -42.45
C LEU A 6 25.54 16.35 -41.26
N LEU A 7 24.29 16.78 -41.29
CA LEU A 7 23.62 17.39 -40.13
C LEU A 7 23.10 16.25 -39.24
N SER A 8 23.77 16.06 -38.10
CA SER A 8 23.32 15.17 -37.03
C SER A 8 22.16 15.83 -36.29
N ALA A 9 20.97 15.24 -36.36
CA ALA A 9 19.81 15.70 -35.61
C ALA A 9 19.78 14.98 -34.26
N THR A 10 20.38 15.62 -33.24
CA THR A 10 20.25 15.17 -31.85
C THR A 10 18.85 15.49 -31.35
N VAL A 11 18.00 14.48 -31.20
CA VAL A 11 16.71 14.62 -30.53
C VAL A 11 16.96 14.56 -29.03
N VAL A 12 16.95 15.72 -28.38
CA VAL A 12 16.90 15.83 -26.92
C VAL A 12 15.43 15.71 -26.52
N SER A 13 15.00 14.49 -26.18
CA SER A 13 13.73 14.27 -25.49
C SER A 13 13.91 14.62 -24.02
N LEU A 14 13.73 15.91 -23.70
CA LEU A 14 13.55 16.37 -22.33
C LEU A 14 12.20 15.84 -21.84
N GLY A 15 12.19 14.66 -21.24
CA GLY A 15 11.04 14.17 -20.49
C GLY A 15 10.84 15.07 -19.28
N LEU A 16 9.80 15.90 -19.32
CA LEU A 16 9.25 16.51 -18.11
C LEU A 16 8.76 15.37 -17.22
N ILE A 17 9.60 14.94 -16.29
CA ILE A 17 9.18 14.10 -15.18
C ILE A 17 8.25 14.99 -14.37
N SER A 18 6.94 14.85 -14.56
CA SER A 18 5.98 15.42 -13.65
C SER A 18 6.27 14.80 -12.28
N ALA A 19 6.82 15.59 -11.36
CA ALA A 19 6.86 15.20 -9.96
C ALA A 19 5.40 14.99 -9.54
N GLY A 20 4.99 13.72 -9.43
CA GLY A 20 3.64 13.39 -8.98
C GLY A 20 3.44 13.99 -7.60
N SER A 21 2.34 14.72 -7.41
CA SER A 21 1.96 15.20 -6.09
C SER A 21 1.75 13.98 -5.17
N ALA A 22 2.41 14.01 -4.02
CA ALA A 22 2.24 13.02 -2.98
C ALA A 22 0.83 13.17 -2.39
N ASN A 23 0.15 12.06 -2.10
CA ASN A 23 -1.28 12.08 -1.79
C ASN A 23 -1.48 11.90 -0.29
N ALA A 24 -1.88 12.97 0.39
CA ALA A 24 -2.03 12.97 1.85
C ALA A 24 -3.32 12.27 2.28
N PHE A 25 -3.27 11.58 3.41
CA PHE A 25 -4.40 10.91 4.03
C PHE A 25 -4.18 10.73 5.53
N SER A 26 -5.23 10.36 6.24
CA SER A 26 -5.20 10.18 7.68
C SER A 26 -5.74 8.82 8.10
N ILE A 27 -5.17 8.21 9.13
CA ILE A 27 -5.65 6.96 9.71
C ILE A 27 -5.77 7.12 11.22
N SER A 28 -6.87 6.63 11.79
CA SER A 28 -6.97 6.31 13.22
C SER A 28 -7.30 4.83 13.35
N MET A 29 -6.44 4.05 14.00
CA MET A 29 -6.48 2.59 13.95
C MET A 29 -5.93 1.98 15.23
N ILE A 30 -6.47 0.82 15.58
CA ILE A 30 -5.97 -0.06 16.64
C ILE A 30 -5.93 -1.50 16.12
N GLY A 31 -5.02 -2.28 16.66
CA GLY A 31 -4.94 -3.72 16.46
C GLY A 31 -4.85 -4.44 17.80
N ASP A 32 -5.42 -5.64 17.87
CA ASP A 32 -5.10 -6.57 18.93
C ASP A 32 -3.67 -7.06 18.69
N ASN A 33 -2.81 -6.86 19.69
CA ASN A 33 -1.35 -6.94 19.64
C ASN A 33 -0.64 -5.83 18.83
N ASP A 34 -0.33 -6.05 17.55
CA ASP A 34 0.53 -5.11 16.79
C ASP A 34 0.15 -5.00 15.31
N PHE A 35 0.54 -3.88 14.69
CA PHE A 35 0.29 -3.64 13.27
C PHE A 35 1.31 -2.70 12.61
N ALA A 36 1.39 -2.80 11.29
CA ALA A 36 2.19 -1.90 10.46
C ALA A 36 1.39 -1.44 9.23
N ILE A 37 1.71 -0.25 8.72
CA ILE A 37 1.03 0.36 7.56
C ILE A 37 2.06 0.59 6.46
N PHE A 38 1.67 0.33 5.22
CA PHE A 38 2.53 0.41 4.03
C PHE A 38 1.85 1.18 2.90
N GLY A 39 2.65 1.83 2.06
CA GLY A 39 2.24 2.40 0.78
C GLY A 39 2.65 1.49 -0.38
N GLY A 40 1.87 1.49 -1.46
CA GLY A 40 2.22 0.74 -2.66
C GLY A 40 1.22 0.86 -3.80
N THR A 41 1.28 -0.10 -4.70
CA THR A 41 0.39 -0.24 -5.87
C THR A 41 -0.37 -1.56 -5.78
N ALA A 42 -1.28 -1.82 -6.71
CA ALA A 42 -1.99 -3.10 -6.79
C ALA A 42 -1.07 -4.31 -7.03
N THR A 43 0.20 -4.08 -7.41
CA THR A 43 1.17 -5.13 -7.75
C THR A 43 2.35 -5.21 -6.79
N GLY A 44 2.43 -4.35 -5.78
CA GLY A 44 3.51 -4.41 -4.81
C GLY A 44 3.43 -3.38 -3.68
N ILE A 45 4.14 -3.69 -2.60
CA ILE A 45 4.39 -2.77 -1.47
C ILE A 45 5.72 -2.05 -1.70
N ASN A 46 5.72 -0.72 -1.58
CA ASN A 46 6.88 0.11 -1.88
C ASN A 46 7.61 0.57 -0.62
N ASN A 47 6.90 0.92 0.45
CA ASN A 47 7.50 1.47 1.67
C ASN A 47 6.66 1.22 2.92
N ILE A 48 7.34 1.21 4.06
CA ILE A 48 6.69 1.29 5.38
C ILE A 48 6.28 2.75 5.63
N LEU A 49 5.05 2.97 6.06
CA LEU A 49 4.52 4.27 6.48
C LEU A 49 4.52 4.38 8.00
N TYR A 50 4.21 3.28 8.69
CA TYR A 50 4.05 3.27 10.14
C TYR A 50 4.24 1.87 10.72
N GLN A 51 4.73 1.82 11.96
CA GLN A 51 4.70 0.64 12.81
C GLN A 51 4.20 1.09 14.17
N ASN A 52 3.19 0.40 14.69
CA ASN A 52 2.49 0.81 15.90
C ASN A 52 3.41 0.84 17.11
N ASN A 53 4.26 -0.17 17.28
CA ASN A 53 5.27 -0.22 18.35
C ASN A 53 4.68 0.02 19.76
N GLN A 54 3.46 -0.44 20.01
CA GLN A 54 2.72 -0.27 21.27
C GLN A 54 1.91 -1.52 21.59
N VAL A 55 1.94 -1.96 22.85
CA VAL A 55 1.02 -3.00 23.34
C VAL A 55 -0.44 -2.54 23.19
N TRP A 56 -1.34 -3.46 22.84
CA TRP A 56 -2.74 -3.11 22.51
C TRP A 56 -3.46 -2.31 23.61
N MET A 57 -3.19 -2.61 24.88
CA MET A 57 -3.78 -1.89 26.02
C MET A 57 -3.42 -0.39 26.03
N ASP A 58 -2.24 -0.04 25.53
CA ASP A 58 -1.75 1.34 25.48
C ASP A 58 -2.15 2.05 24.17
N GLN A 59 -2.61 1.30 23.16
CA GLN A 59 -3.08 1.86 21.89
C GLN A 59 -4.36 2.68 22.06
N ILE A 60 -5.31 2.22 22.89
CA ILE A 60 -6.59 2.91 23.11
C ILE A 60 -6.42 4.30 23.74
N PRO A 61 -5.73 4.46 24.89
CA PRO A 61 -5.51 5.79 25.48
C PRO A 61 -4.62 6.68 24.61
N SER A 62 -3.78 6.09 23.75
CA SER A 62 -2.91 6.81 22.81
C SER A 62 -3.54 7.01 21.43
N LEU A 63 -4.79 6.56 21.25
CA LEU A 63 -5.45 6.56 19.94
C LEU A 63 -5.56 7.98 19.42
N SER A 64 -4.93 8.21 18.28
CA SER A 64 -4.91 9.49 17.60
C SER A 64 -5.12 9.29 16.10
N THR A 65 -5.34 10.40 15.40
CA THR A 65 -5.36 10.41 13.94
C THR A 65 -3.96 10.76 13.44
N LEU A 66 -3.32 9.80 12.79
CA LEU A 66 -2.01 9.94 12.17
C LEU A 66 -2.17 10.41 10.72
N ASN A 67 -1.26 11.28 10.26
CA ASN A 67 -1.26 11.78 8.90
C ASN A 67 -0.12 11.15 8.11
N PHE A 68 -0.43 10.68 6.92
CA PHE A 68 0.48 10.00 6.01
C PHE A 68 0.41 10.63 4.63
N THR A 69 1.42 10.33 3.83
CA THR A 69 1.45 10.70 2.44
C THR A 69 1.89 9.50 1.62
N LEU A 70 1.07 9.11 0.65
CA LEU A 70 1.44 8.09 -0.33
C LEU A 70 2.50 8.63 -1.28
N ALA A 71 3.47 7.79 -1.64
CA ALA A 71 4.49 8.15 -2.60
C ALA A 71 3.86 8.38 -3.98
N ALA A 72 4.55 9.12 -4.84
CA ALA A 72 4.08 9.35 -6.20
C ALA A 72 3.93 8.01 -6.95
N GLY A 73 2.73 7.74 -7.45
CA GLY A 73 2.40 6.48 -8.14
C GLY A 73 1.79 5.40 -7.25
N ASP A 74 1.84 5.54 -5.92
CA ASP A 74 1.11 4.66 -5.02
C ASP A 74 -0.41 4.88 -5.15
N THR A 75 -1.13 3.78 -5.26
CA THR A 75 -2.60 3.75 -5.40
C THR A 75 -3.28 2.91 -4.32
N MET A 76 -2.48 2.21 -3.51
CA MET A 76 -2.92 1.33 -2.46
C MET A 76 -2.23 1.71 -1.16
N PHE A 77 -2.89 1.43 -0.04
CA PHE A 77 -2.21 1.25 1.23
C PHE A 77 -2.54 -0.14 1.76
N TYR A 78 -1.64 -0.65 2.57
CA TYR A 78 -1.75 -1.98 3.16
C TYR A 78 -1.58 -1.88 4.66
N VAL A 79 -2.25 -2.77 5.36
CA VAL A 79 -2.12 -2.89 6.81
C VAL A 79 -1.76 -4.33 7.15
N LEU A 80 -0.66 -4.54 7.84
CA LEU A 80 -0.29 -5.83 8.39
C LEU A 80 -0.84 -5.93 9.81
N GLY A 81 -1.84 -6.78 10.03
CA GLY A 81 -2.26 -7.19 11.37
C GLY A 81 -1.40 -8.36 11.83
N MET A 82 -0.89 -8.30 13.06
CA MET A 82 0.03 -9.30 13.61
C MET A 82 -0.51 -9.84 14.92
N GLY A 83 -0.75 -11.15 14.95
CA GLY A 83 -1.30 -11.82 16.11
C GLY A 83 -0.23 -12.33 17.07
N GLY A 84 -0.30 -11.88 18.32
CA GLY A 84 0.56 -12.30 19.42
C GLY A 84 0.06 -13.55 20.15
N GLY A 85 -1.19 -13.96 19.90
CA GLY A 85 -1.88 -15.04 20.60
C GLY A 85 -3.03 -14.53 21.45
N GLY A 86 -3.47 -15.33 22.43
CA GLY A 86 -4.67 -15.02 23.21
C GLY A 86 -5.96 -15.48 22.49
N PRO A 87 -7.13 -15.03 22.94
CA PRO A 87 -8.43 -15.48 22.41
C PRO A 87 -8.92 -14.69 21.19
N GLU A 88 -8.39 -13.49 20.94
CA GLU A 88 -8.89 -12.55 19.94
C GLU A 88 -7.71 -11.96 19.15
N GLU A 89 -7.93 -11.70 17.86
CA GLU A 89 -7.02 -10.95 17.00
C GLU A 89 -7.84 -10.18 15.98
N ASN A 90 -7.63 -8.87 15.91
CA ASN A 90 -8.37 -8.02 14.99
C ASN A 90 -7.65 -6.71 14.71
N ILE A 91 -8.14 -6.03 13.70
CA ILE A 91 -7.79 -4.65 13.40
C ILE A 91 -9.05 -3.83 13.12
N SER A 92 -9.07 -2.60 13.59
CA SER A 92 -10.20 -1.69 13.39
C SER A 92 -9.73 -0.25 13.30
N GLY A 93 -10.53 0.59 12.63
CA GLY A 93 -10.16 2.00 12.47
C GLY A 93 -10.92 2.72 11.37
N THR A 94 -10.47 3.94 11.12
CA THR A 94 -10.96 4.79 10.03
C THR A 94 -9.81 5.34 9.20
N VAL A 95 -10.08 5.57 7.92
CA VAL A 95 -9.18 6.23 6.98
C VAL A 95 -9.89 7.44 6.40
N ASN A 96 -9.35 8.64 6.59
CA ASN A 96 -10.04 9.91 6.32
C ASN A 96 -11.45 9.99 6.93
N GLY A 97 -11.62 9.41 8.12
CA GLY A 97 -12.91 9.32 8.82
C GLY A 97 -13.89 8.29 8.24
N VAL A 98 -13.55 7.60 7.14
CA VAL A 98 -14.33 6.48 6.62
C VAL A 98 -13.94 5.21 7.36
N ASN A 99 -14.90 4.49 7.93
CA ASN A 99 -14.61 3.20 8.55
C ASN A 99 -14.06 2.20 7.51
N MET A 100 -12.95 1.53 7.84
CA MET A 100 -12.30 0.56 6.96
C MET A 100 -13.18 -0.63 6.57
N THR A 101 -14.23 -0.91 7.35
CA THR A 101 -15.23 -1.96 7.09
C THR A 101 -16.46 -1.46 6.33
N SER A 102 -16.52 -0.18 5.97
CA SER A 102 -17.64 0.40 5.23
C SER A 102 -17.86 -0.36 3.92
N ALA A 103 -19.12 -0.55 3.53
CA ALA A 103 -19.47 -1.22 2.27
C ALA A 103 -18.96 -0.49 1.01
N SER A 104 -18.55 0.78 1.15
CA SER A 104 -17.90 1.57 0.08
C SER A 104 -16.40 1.29 -0.07
N VAL A 105 -15.80 0.50 0.83
CA VAL A 105 -14.37 0.24 0.87
C VAL A 105 -14.11 -1.20 0.42
N SER A 106 -13.39 -1.37 -0.69
CA SER A 106 -12.96 -2.69 -1.14
C SER A 106 -11.72 -3.12 -0.36
N VAL A 107 -11.86 -4.20 0.40
CA VAL A 107 -10.79 -4.77 1.22
C VAL A 107 -10.58 -6.24 0.87
N LEU A 108 -9.33 -6.62 0.71
CA LEU A 108 -8.93 -8.03 0.65
C LEU A 108 -7.98 -8.34 1.81
N MET A 109 -8.01 -9.57 2.29
CA MET A 109 -7.11 -10.10 3.29
C MET A 109 -6.25 -11.20 2.67
N SER A 110 -4.95 -11.19 2.94
CA SER A 110 -4.06 -12.28 2.53
C SER A 110 -4.33 -13.53 3.36
N GLN A 111 -3.86 -14.68 2.88
CA GLN A 111 -3.54 -15.81 3.77
C GLN A 111 -2.52 -15.41 4.86
N ASP A 112 -2.30 -16.30 5.84
CA ASP A 112 -1.25 -16.10 6.84
C ASP A 112 0.13 -15.98 6.16
N ILE A 113 0.82 -14.88 6.44
CA ILE A 113 2.15 -14.58 5.93
C ILE A 113 3.25 -14.67 7.00
N LYS A 114 2.91 -15.08 8.23
CA LYS A 114 3.86 -15.18 9.36
C LYS A 114 5.17 -15.88 9.00
N SER A 115 5.13 -16.95 8.21
CA SER A 115 6.32 -17.71 7.82
C SER A 115 7.33 -16.93 6.98
N PHE A 116 6.92 -15.81 6.37
CA PHE A 116 7.80 -14.92 5.63
C PHE A 116 8.46 -13.87 6.52
N LEU A 117 7.91 -13.61 7.71
CA LEU A 117 8.35 -12.55 8.61
C LEU A 117 9.51 -13.05 9.48
N THR A 118 10.73 -12.65 9.12
CA THR A 118 11.95 -13.08 9.80
C THR A 118 11.94 -12.64 11.26
N GLY A 119 12.13 -13.59 12.18
CA GLY A 119 12.14 -13.31 13.61
C GLY A 119 10.77 -13.14 14.25
N TYR A 120 9.67 -13.38 13.51
CA TYR A 120 8.33 -13.32 14.07
C TYR A 120 8.20 -14.21 15.30
N ASN A 121 7.82 -13.61 16.41
CA ASN A 121 7.50 -14.33 17.63
C ASN A 121 6.36 -13.65 18.38
N ASN A 122 5.54 -14.48 18.99
CA ASN A 122 4.32 -14.07 19.67
C ASN A 122 4.56 -13.06 20.80
N THR A 123 5.69 -13.19 21.51
CA THR A 123 6.05 -12.30 22.62
C THR A 123 6.27 -10.87 22.14
N ASP A 124 7.10 -10.68 21.11
CA ASP A 124 7.39 -9.36 20.58
C ASP A 124 6.14 -8.73 19.96
N VAL A 125 5.32 -9.52 19.27
CA VAL A 125 4.06 -9.03 18.70
C VAL A 125 3.08 -8.61 19.80
N THR A 126 2.92 -9.42 20.85
CA THR A 126 2.05 -9.05 22.00
C THR A 126 2.51 -7.77 22.68
N ASN A 127 3.82 -7.56 22.78
CA ASN A 127 4.40 -6.37 23.39
C ASN A 127 4.42 -5.15 22.44
N GLY A 128 3.96 -5.29 21.20
CA GLY A 128 4.11 -4.26 20.17
C GLY A 128 5.58 -3.88 19.97
N SER A 129 6.50 -4.84 19.96
CA SER A 129 7.94 -4.61 19.78
C SER A 129 8.50 -5.35 18.57
N PHE A 130 7.66 -6.04 17.80
CA PHE A 130 8.09 -6.73 16.60
C PHE A 130 8.35 -5.73 15.48
N ASN A 131 9.60 -5.68 15.02
CA ASN A 131 10.00 -4.78 13.94
C ASN A 131 9.87 -5.48 12.59
N VAL A 132 8.88 -5.08 11.81
CA VAL A 132 8.61 -5.63 10.48
C VAL A 132 9.70 -5.20 9.50
N ASN A 133 10.24 -6.17 8.78
CA ASN A 133 11.15 -5.93 7.66
C ASN A 133 10.36 -5.77 6.35
N LEU A 134 10.57 -4.64 5.65
CA LEU A 134 9.92 -4.36 4.37
C LEU A 134 10.17 -5.47 3.33
N ALA A 135 11.38 -6.01 3.26
CA ALA A 135 11.75 -7.02 2.27
C ALA A 135 10.98 -8.34 2.48
N ASP A 136 10.71 -8.70 3.73
CA ASP A 136 9.94 -9.89 4.10
C ASP A 136 8.49 -9.74 3.65
N VAL A 137 7.89 -8.57 3.90
CA VAL A 137 6.52 -8.25 3.49
C VAL A 137 6.39 -8.19 1.97
N GLN A 138 7.38 -7.64 1.27
CA GLN A 138 7.40 -7.64 -0.20
C GLN A 138 7.48 -9.07 -0.78
N THR A 139 8.30 -9.93 -0.16
CA THR A 139 8.42 -11.33 -0.54
C THR A 139 7.09 -12.07 -0.31
N ALA A 140 6.49 -11.88 0.86
CA ALA A 140 5.18 -12.43 1.20
C ALA A 140 4.10 -11.98 0.20
N PHE A 141 4.01 -10.67 -0.07
CA PHE A 141 3.02 -10.07 -0.97
C PHE A 141 3.00 -10.76 -2.34
N SER A 142 4.17 -11.03 -2.92
CA SER A 142 4.30 -11.67 -4.23
C SER A 142 3.77 -13.12 -4.28
N GLN A 143 3.59 -13.75 -3.12
CA GLN A 143 3.13 -15.13 -2.95
C GLN A 143 1.77 -15.23 -2.27
N SER A 144 1.19 -14.10 -1.84
CA SER A 144 -0.08 -14.06 -1.13
C SER A 144 -1.25 -14.46 -2.02
N ILE A 145 -2.09 -15.37 -1.52
CA ILE A 145 -3.45 -15.55 -1.99
C ILE A 145 -4.35 -14.59 -1.20
N TRP A 146 -5.24 -13.90 -1.91
CA TRP A 146 -6.12 -12.88 -1.35
C TRP A 146 -7.57 -13.36 -1.33
N GLY A 147 -8.28 -13.06 -0.24
CA GLY A 147 -9.68 -13.39 -0.03
C GLY A 147 -10.44 -12.27 0.66
N ALA A 148 -11.75 -12.51 0.90
CA ALA A 148 -12.56 -11.58 1.66
C ALA A 148 -12.14 -11.63 3.15
N PRO A 149 -12.05 -10.48 3.85
CA PRO A 149 -11.80 -10.45 5.28
C PRO A 149 -13.04 -10.88 6.08
N ASP A 150 -12.82 -11.39 7.29
CA ASP A 150 -13.89 -11.73 8.22
C ASP A 150 -14.26 -10.51 9.08
N LEU A 151 -15.47 -9.99 8.89
CA LEU A 151 -15.99 -8.87 9.67
C LEU A 151 -16.40 -9.30 11.08
N ASN A 152 -16.06 -8.47 12.07
CA ASN A 152 -16.46 -8.66 13.45
C ASN A 152 -16.87 -7.33 14.11
N THR A 153 -17.78 -7.40 15.08
CA THR A 153 -18.33 -6.24 15.81
C THR A 153 -18.30 -6.42 17.34
N THR A 154 -17.78 -7.54 17.83
CA THR A 154 -17.95 -7.97 19.22
C THR A 154 -16.65 -8.17 19.98
N GLN A 155 -15.51 -8.32 19.30
CA GLN A 155 -14.22 -8.51 19.97
C GLN A 155 -13.80 -7.27 20.77
N THR A 156 -13.04 -7.51 21.82
CA THR A 156 -12.71 -6.55 22.88
C THR A 156 -12.07 -5.29 22.32
N VAL A 157 -11.04 -5.43 21.50
CA VAL A 157 -10.31 -4.30 20.90
C VAL A 157 -11.24 -3.48 19.99
N ILE A 158 -12.06 -4.12 19.15
CA ILE A 158 -13.05 -3.44 18.30
C ILE A 158 -14.03 -2.61 19.13
N VAL A 159 -14.58 -3.21 20.18
CA VAL A 159 -15.59 -2.56 21.05
C VAL A 159 -14.95 -1.39 21.81
N GLN A 160 -13.77 -1.58 22.39
CA GLN A 160 -13.08 -0.55 23.15
C GLN A 160 -12.54 0.58 22.26
N GLY A 161 -12.17 0.29 21.01
CA GLY A 161 -11.78 1.29 20.02
C GLY A 161 -12.92 2.22 19.59
N GLY A 162 -14.17 1.80 19.78
CA GLY A 162 -15.33 2.62 19.43
C GLY A 162 -15.58 2.75 17.93
N PHE A 163 -14.88 2.00 17.07
CA PHE A 163 -15.08 2.02 15.62
C PHE A 163 -16.33 1.23 15.19
N GLY A 164 -16.87 0.38 16.08
CA GLY A 164 -18.10 -0.39 15.87
C GLY A 164 -17.94 -1.67 15.04
N SER A 165 -16.87 -1.78 14.26
CA SER A 165 -16.51 -3.00 13.52
C SER A 165 -15.03 -3.02 13.16
N GLY A 166 -14.52 -4.21 12.86
CA GLY A 166 -13.15 -4.47 12.43
C GLY A 166 -13.05 -5.78 11.67
N PHE A 167 -11.83 -6.12 11.28
CA PHE A 167 -11.51 -7.38 10.62
C PHE A 167 -10.82 -8.33 11.59
N ARG A 168 -11.33 -9.55 11.69
CA ARG A 168 -10.75 -10.63 12.50
C ARG A 168 -9.73 -11.41 11.67
N PHE A 169 -8.71 -11.92 12.34
CA PHE A 169 -7.82 -12.96 11.82
C PHE A 169 -7.51 -14.00 12.90
N ASP A 170 -6.79 -15.06 12.55
CA ASP A 170 -6.52 -16.17 13.48
C ASP A 170 -5.40 -15.83 14.46
N THR A 171 -5.45 -16.42 15.65
CA THR A 171 -4.45 -16.20 16.70
C THR A 171 -3.07 -16.64 16.25
N SER A 172 -2.02 -15.89 16.63
CA SER A 172 -0.63 -16.22 16.28
C SER A 172 -0.32 -16.28 14.78
N THR A 173 -1.10 -15.59 13.94
CA THR A 173 -0.90 -15.45 12.48
C THR A 173 -0.65 -13.99 12.12
N ALA A 174 -0.20 -13.72 10.89
CA ALA A 174 -0.05 -12.36 10.38
C ALA A 174 -0.70 -12.21 9.01
N HIS A 175 -1.50 -11.16 8.83
CA HIS A 175 -2.29 -10.96 7.61
C HIS A 175 -2.15 -9.55 7.06
N LEU A 176 -1.99 -9.44 5.74
CA LEU A 176 -2.08 -8.17 5.04
C LEU A 176 -3.54 -7.89 4.67
N PHE A 177 -3.97 -6.66 4.91
CA PHE A 177 -5.22 -6.08 4.44
C PHE A 177 -4.90 -5.07 3.35
N SER A 178 -5.46 -5.24 2.16
CA SER A 178 -5.25 -4.33 1.02
C SER A 178 -6.42 -3.37 0.87
N PHE A 179 -6.13 -2.09 0.72
CA PHE A 179 -7.13 -1.06 0.53
C PHE A 179 -6.81 -0.22 -0.71
N ASN A 180 -7.83 0.02 -1.54
CA ASN A 180 -7.72 1.02 -2.59
C ASN A 180 -7.79 2.41 -1.94
N ALA A 181 -6.77 3.23 -2.15
CA ALA A 181 -6.70 4.54 -1.50
C ALA A 181 -7.88 5.45 -1.92
N SER A 182 -8.38 5.30 -3.15
CA SER A 182 -9.50 6.10 -3.65
C SER A 182 -10.84 5.80 -2.96
N ASP A 183 -11.05 4.58 -2.46
CA ASP A 183 -12.29 4.18 -1.79
C ASP A 183 -12.50 4.92 -0.44
N VAL A 184 -11.40 5.38 0.15
CA VAL A 184 -11.37 6.16 1.40
C VAL A 184 -11.00 7.61 1.14
N GLY A 185 -11.24 8.10 -0.08
CA GLY A 185 -11.12 9.52 -0.42
C GLY A 185 -9.69 10.05 -0.52
N VAL A 186 -8.68 9.17 -0.63
CA VAL A 186 -7.33 9.60 -0.98
C VAL A 186 -7.29 9.91 -2.47
N VAL A 187 -7.06 11.17 -2.82
CA VAL A 187 -6.90 11.56 -4.22
C VAL A 187 -5.60 10.94 -4.72
N THR A 188 -5.64 9.93 -5.58
CA THR A 188 -4.45 9.37 -6.21
C THR A 188 -4.28 9.98 -7.60
N ASN A 189 -3.08 10.49 -7.91
CA ASN A 189 -2.72 10.85 -9.28
C ASN A 189 -1.99 9.67 -9.93
N PRO A 190 -2.68 8.76 -10.64
CA PRO A 190 -2.02 7.63 -11.28
C PRO A 190 -0.99 8.16 -12.28
N VAL A 191 0.26 7.76 -12.09
CA VAL A 191 1.33 8.07 -13.05
C VAL A 191 1.22 7.07 -14.20
N PRO A 192 1.10 7.52 -15.47
CA PRO A 192 1.04 6.61 -16.60
C PRO A 192 2.24 5.66 -16.62
N GLU A 193 1.99 4.36 -16.74
CA GLU A 193 3.04 3.35 -16.73
C GLU A 193 4.10 3.61 -17.82
N PRO A 194 5.40 3.35 -17.55
CA PRO A 194 6.48 3.59 -18.52
C PRO A 194 6.25 2.95 -19.89
N ALA A 195 5.57 1.80 -19.94
CA ALA A 195 5.23 1.11 -21.18
C ALA A 195 4.35 1.96 -22.10
N SER A 196 3.41 2.72 -21.54
CA SER A 196 2.52 3.61 -22.31
C SER A 196 3.29 4.79 -22.91
N LEU A 197 4.25 5.34 -22.17
CA LEU A 197 5.14 6.40 -22.67
C LEU A 197 6.11 5.88 -23.73
N ALA A 198 6.64 4.67 -23.56
CA ALA A 198 7.50 4.02 -24.55
C ALA A 198 6.73 3.73 -25.85
N LEU A 199 5.50 3.22 -25.76
CA LEU A 199 4.62 3.00 -26.91
C LEU A 199 4.27 4.30 -27.64
N LEU A 200 3.96 5.37 -26.90
CA LEU A 200 3.74 6.70 -27.48
C LEU A 200 5.01 7.22 -28.18
N GLY A 201 6.18 7.06 -27.55
CA GLY A 201 7.47 7.44 -28.12
C GLY A 201 7.77 6.69 -29.43
N ILE A 202 7.59 5.37 -29.44
CA ILE A 202 7.78 4.55 -30.65
C ILE A 202 6.76 4.93 -31.73
N GLY A 203 5.50 5.16 -31.36
CA GLY A 203 4.44 5.59 -32.28
C GLY A 203 4.77 6.92 -32.97
N LEU A 204 5.29 7.89 -32.21
CA LEU A 204 5.70 9.19 -32.75
C LEU A 204 6.92 9.09 -33.67
N VAL A 205 7.92 8.26 -33.32
CA VAL A 205 9.07 7.99 -34.20
C VAL A 205 8.62 7.34 -35.51
N GLY A 206 7.72 6.36 -35.43
CA GLY A 206 7.10 5.72 -36.60
C GLY A 206 6.36 6.72 -37.49
N LEU A 207 5.62 7.66 -36.90
CA LEU A 207 4.86 8.68 -37.63
C LEU A 207 5.80 9.66 -38.38
N VAL A 208 6.89 10.10 -37.75
CA VAL A 208 7.91 10.95 -38.39
C VAL A 208 8.62 10.21 -39.54
N ALA A 209 8.96 8.94 -39.35
CA ALA A 209 9.58 8.12 -40.39
C ALA A 209 8.65 7.92 -41.59
N SER A 210 7.34 7.75 -41.36
CA SER A 210 6.33 7.61 -42.42
C SER A 210 6.18 8.87 -43.29
N ARG A 211 6.27 10.07 -42.68
CA ARG A 211 6.17 11.35 -43.41
C ARG A 211 7.35 11.59 -44.34
N ARG A 212 8.56 11.13 -43.97
CA ARG A 212 9.77 11.26 -44.81
C ARG A 212 9.76 10.36 -46.04
N ARG A 213 9.01 9.26 -46.04
CA ARG A 213 8.86 8.39 -47.23
C ARG A 213 7.97 8.98 -48.32
N LYS A 214 7.14 9.99 -48.01
CA LYS A 214 6.23 10.61 -48.99
C LYS A 214 6.85 11.75 -49.80
N THR A 215 8.06 12.18 -49.44
CA THR A 215 8.79 13.29 -50.08
C THR A 215 10.06 12.85 -50.81
N ALA A 216 10.28 11.54 -50.95
CA ALA A 216 11.34 10.95 -51.75
C ALA A 216 10.78 10.37 -53.05
#